data_AF-A0A3B1BN59-F1
#
_entry.id   AF-A0A3B1BN59-F1
#
_cell.length_a   1.000
_cell.length_b   1.000
_cell.length_c   1.000
_cell.angle_alpha   90.00
_cell.angle_beta   90.00
_cell.angle_gamma   90.00
#
_symmetry.space_group_name_H-M   'P 1'
#
loop_
_entity.id
_entity.type
_entity.pdbx_description
1 polymer ?
#
loop_
_entity_poly.entity_id
_entity_poly.type
_entity_poly.pdbx_seq_one_letter_code
_entity_poly.pdbx_strand_id
1 'polypeptide(L)' 'VILAPKKSVSEENDPMLEPFLRLLSNDIAKHPEKLRPVSVGLFNQINDLTADVDIDLDEALPHE' A
#
# COMPACT_ATOMS: atom_id res chain seq x y z
N VAL A 1 1.28 5.21 -11.78
CA VAL A 1 2.17 4.48 -10.83
C VAL A 1 2.43 3.05 -11.33
N ILE A 2 3.66 2.70 -11.69
CA ILE A 2 4.07 1.30 -11.75
C ILE A 2 4.61 0.98 -10.35
N LEU A 3 3.81 0.29 -9.52
CA LEU A 3 4.30 -0.20 -8.22
C LEU A 3 5.22 -1.37 -8.50
N ALA A 4 6.52 -1.21 -8.27
CA ALA A 4 7.45 -2.34 -8.29
C ALA A 4 6.97 -3.38 -7.25
N PRO A 5 6.94 -4.68 -7.61
CA PRO A 5 6.64 -5.72 -6.63
C PRO A 5 7.73 -5.66 -5.56
N LYS A 6 7.33 -5.54 -4.28
CA LYS A 6 8.24 -5.58 -3.14
C LYS A 6 9.20 -6.76 -3.31
N LYS A 7 10.48 -6.47 -3.46
CA LYS A 7 11.52 -7.49 -3.37
C LYS A 7 11.46 -8.01 -1.94
N SER A 8 11.33 -9.34 -1.78
CA SER A 8 11.40 -9.99 -0.48
C SER A 8 12.83 -9.85 0.05
N VAL A 9 13.14 -8.69 0.61
CA VAL A 9 14.30 -8.50 1.47
C VAL A 9 14.02 -9.37 2.69
N SER A 10 14.70 -10.51 2.71
CA SER A 10 14.99 -11.39 3.82
C SER A 10 14.10 -11.23 5.05
N GLU A 11 13.20 -12.20 5.23
CA GLU A 11 12.73 -12.91 6.45
C GLU A 11 13.13 -12.46 7.87
N GLU A 12 13.48 -11.20 8.12
CA GLU A 12 13.39 -10.64 9.46
C GLU A 12 11.95 -10.16 9.57
N ASN A 13 11.07 -11.05 10.05
CA ASN A 13 9.66 -10.81 10.25
C ASN A 13 9.46 -9.40 10.81
N ASP A 14 8.96 -8.46 10.00
CA ASP A 14 8.61 -7.12 10.48
C ASP A 14 7.65 -7.32 11.66
N PRO A 15 8.12 -7.06 12.90
CA PRO A 15 7.36 -7.39 14.09
C PRO A 15 6.08 -6.55 14.19
N MET A 16 5.97 -5.47 13.41
CA MET A 16 4.80 -4.61 13.34
C MET A 16 3.82 -5.02 12.24
N LEU A 17 4.24 -5.82 11.26
CA LEU A 17 3.37 -6.25 10.16
C LEU A 17 2.21 -7.12 10.66
N GLU A 18 2.48 -8.10 11.53
CA GLU A 18 1.42 -8.96 12.06
C GLU A 18 0.40 -8.18 12.92
N PRO A 19 0.80 -7.32 13.89
CA PRO A 19 -0.12 -6.44 14.60
C PRO A 19 -0.93 -5.52 13.68
N PHE A 20 -0.30 -4.96 12.64
CA PHE A 20 -0.96 -4.11 11.65
C PHE A 20 -2.04 -4.87 10.87
N LEU A 21 -1.71 -6.05 10.33
CA LEU A 21 -2.66 -6.88 9.59
C LEU A 21 -3.83 -7.34 10.47
N ARG A 22 -3.57 -7.62 11.76
CA ARG A 22 -4.63 -7.95 12.73
C ARG A 22 -5.55 -6.76 12.99
N LEU A 23 -5.02 -5.54 13.12
CA LEU A 23 -5.83 -4.32 13.24
C LEU A 23 -6.71 -4.13 12.00
N LEU A 24 -6.11 -4.21 10.82
CA LEU A 24 -6.79 -4.02 9.54
C LEU A 24 -7.89 -5.06 9.33
N SER A 25 -7.60 -6.33 9.59
CA SER A 25 -8.59 -7.42 9.47
C SER A 25 -9.78 -7.20 10.40
N ASN A 26 -9.54 -6.78 11.65
CA ASN A 26 -10.60 -6.49 12.59
C ASN A 26 -11.45 -5.28 12.17
N ASP A 27 -10.82 -4.23 11.63
CA ASP A 27 -11.55 -3.04 11.16
C ASP A 27 -12.44 -3.36 9.94
N ILE A 28 -11.89 -4.12 8.97
CA ILE A 28 -12.64 -4.60 7.80
C ILE A 28 -13.83 -5.49 8.23
N ALA A 29 -13.61 -6.41 9.17
CA ALA A 29 -14.66 -7.30 9.65
C ALA A 29 -15.78 -6.54 10.39
N LYS A 30 -15.44 -5.45 11.10
CA LYS A 30 -16.41 -4.61 11.82
C LYS A 30 -17.17 -3.67 10.91
N HIS A 31 -16.56 -3.21 9.82
CA HIS A 31 -17.11 -2.19 8.94
C HIS A 31 -16.98 -2.54 7.44
N PRO A 32 -17.53 -3.68 6.99
CA PRO A 32 -17.46 -4.06 5.58
C PRO A 32 -18.13 -3.03 4.66
N GLU A 33 -19.12 -2.27 5.16
CA GLU A 33 -19.81 -1.20 4.43
C GLU A 33 -18.91 -0.02 4.05
N LYS A 34 -17.76 0.14 4.71
CA LYS A 34 -16.79 1.20 4.41
C LYS A 34 -15.86 0.82 3.25
N LEU A 35 -15.83 -0.46 2.85
CA LEU A 35 -15.06 -0.90 1.69
C LEU A 35 -15.73 -0.38 0.42
N ARG A 36 -15.10 0.60 -0.20
CA ARG A 36 -15.54 1.14 -1.50
C ARG A 36 -14.66 0.57 -2.60
N PRO A 37 -15.24 0.03 -3.68
CA PRO A 37 -14.45 -0.38 -4.83
C PRO A 37 -13.75 0.85 -5.41
N VAL A 38 -12.47 0.68 -5.74
CA VAL A 38 -11.75 1.68 -6.52
C VAL A 38 -12.36 1.70 -7.91
N SER A 39 -12.94 2.83 -8.31
CA SER A 39 -13.51 2.95 -9.66
C SER A 39 -12.38 3.01 -10.68
N VAL A 40 -12.63 2.44 -11.87
CA VAL A 40 -11.68 2.52 -12.99
C VAL A 40 -11.36 3.98 -13.34
N GLY A 41 -12.34 4.88 -13.21
CA GLY A 41 -12.14 6.32 -13.42
C GLY A 41 -11.16 6.95 -12.42
N LEU A 42 -11.31 6.65 -11.12
CA LEU A 42 -10.39 7.12 -10.09
C LEU A 42 -8.99 6.54 -10.29
N PHE A 43 -8.90 5.25 -10.63
CA PHE A 43 -7.63 4.61 -10.94
C PHE A 43 -6.91 5.29 -12.11
N ASN A 44 -7.62 5.58 -13.20
CA ASN A 44 -7.05 6.28 -14.35
C ASN A 44 -6.59 7.69 -14.00
N GLN A 45 -7.39 8.44 -13.23
CA GLN A 45 -7.02 9.80 -12.78
C GLN A 45 -5.75 9.78 -11.91
N ILE A 46 -5.67 8.85 -10.96
CA ILE A 46 -4.47 8.68 -10.13
C ILE A 46 -3.28 8.29 -11.00
N ASN A 47 -3.48 7.35 -11.95
CA ASN A 47 -2.41 6.91 -12.82
C ASN A 47 -1.88 8.04 -13.70
N ASP A 48 -2.76 8.82 -14.34
CA ASP A 48 -2.39 9.96 -15.17
C ASP A 48 -1.65 11.02 -14.36
N LEU A 49 -2.11 11.32 -13.14
CA LEU A 49 -1.47 12.30 -12.26
C LEU A 49 -0.07 11.87 -11.80
N THR A 50 0.16 10.57 -11.67
CA THR A 50 1.41 10.00 -11.12
C THR A 50 2.28 9.33 -12.17
N ALA A 51 1.92 9.43 -13.45
CA ALA A 51 2.60 8.72 -14.54
C ALA A 51 4.07 9.13 -14.69
N ASP A 52 4.40 10.36 -14.31
CA ASP A 52 5.74 10.95 -14.41
C ASP A 52 6.52 10.93 -13.08
N VAL A 53 5.96 10.30 -12.04
CA VAL A 53 6.61 10.17 -10.73
C VAL A 53 7.11 8.74 -10.56
N ASP A 54 8.44 8.59 -10.59
CA ASP A 54 9.10 7.34 -10.20
C ASP A 54 9.25 7.31 -8.68
N ILE A 55 8.66 6.32 -8.02
CA ILE A 55 8.70 6.16 -6.56
C ILE A 55 9.34 4.81 -6.27
N ASP A 56 10.56 4.85 -5.76
CA ASP A 56 11.23 3.67 -5.24
C ASP A 56 10.74 3.40 -3.80
N LEU A 57 9.98 2.32 -3.62
CA LEU A 57 9.47 1.88 -2.31
C LEU A 57 10.50 1.06 -1.52
N ASP A 58 11.61 0.70 -2.16
CA ASP A 58 12.74 0.00 -1.54
C ASP A 58 13.84 0.98 -1.10
N GLU A 59 13.76 2.26 -1.50
CA GLU A 59 14.65 3.31 -1.01
C GLU A 59 14.39 3.60 0.47
N ALA A 60 15.47 3.74 1.25
CA ALA A 60 15.36 4.11 2.65
C ALA A 60 14.72 5.49 2.77
N LEU A 61 13.76 5.64 3.70
CA LEU A 61 13.16 6.94 3.96
C LEU A 61 14.25 7.96 4.31
N PRO A 62 14.23 9.17 3.73
CA PRO A 62 15.20 10.20 4.08
C PRO A 62 15.11 10.48 5.58
N HIS A 63 16.26 10.51 6.23
CA HIS A 63 16.33 10.91 7.64
C HIS A 63 16.05 12.42 7.74
N GLU A 64 15.09 12.80 8.59
CA GLU A 64 14.87 14.20 9.01
C GLU A 64 15.95 14.64 10.00
#